data_AF-A0A316GS73-F1
#
_entry.id   AF-A0A316GS73-F1
#
_cell.length_a   1.000
_cell.length_b   1.000
_cell.length_c   1.000
_cell.angle_alpha   90.00
_cell.angle_beta   90.00
_cell.angle_gamma   90.00
#
_symmetry.space_group_name_H-M   'P 1'
#
loop_
_entity.id
_entity.type
_entity.pdbx_description
1 polymer ?
#
loop_
_entity_poly.entity_id
_entity_poly.type
_entity_poly.pdbx_seq_one_letter_code
_entity_poly.pdbx_strand_id
1 'polypeptide(L)'
;MTAAALNLRHLAFTGPNRPEASIEFGDGLNVIYGASETGKSFILESIDFMLGGGENLRDIPERVGYDRVWLGLESPDGKPYTLERAVVGGKYSLFEGLHKAVPAGVSPVVLNGKHNPQRTNNVSMFLLGLLGLSDKRIQKNARGETNSLSFRNLVHLCVVPEGDIQKRGSPIETGDYLTKTPEMAVFKLLATGVDDSAVQPVDEDRTRVASRAAKAEIIDELIVRYKDKLTSIVGDEDDVGELEDQLSKLEDMNRPGFAGGSNF
;
A
#
# COMPACT_ATOMS: atom_id res chain seq x y z
N MET A 1 -18.46 -27.82 -4.18
CA MET A 1 -17.08 -27.48 -3.82
C MET A 1 -17.13 -26.72 -2.53
N THR A 2 -16.61 -27.28 -1.44
CA THR A 2 -16.37 -26.54 -0.20
C THR A 2 -15.33 -25.46 -0.52
N ALA A 3 -15.62 -24.21 -0.19
CA ALA A 3 -14.66 -23.13 -0.33
C ALA A 3 -13.43 -23.44 0.53
N ALA A 4 -12.22 -23.25 -0.01
CA ALA A 4 -10.99 -23.41 0.77
C ALA A 4 -10.98 -22.40 1.92
N ALA A 5 -10.99 -22.89 3.16
CA ALA A 5 -11.06 -22.06 4.36
C ALA A 5 -10.03 -22.53 5.40
N LEU A 6 -9.52 -21.56 6.17
CA LEU A 6 -8.73 -21.83 7.38
C LEU A 6 -9.68 -21.78 8.57
N ASN A 7 -9.73 -22.86 9.35
CA ASN A 7 -10.54 -22.91 10.56
C ASN A 7 -9.66 -22.60 11.76
N LEU A 8 -10.04 -21.61 12.58
CA LEU A 8 -9.38 -21.40 13.86
C LEU A 8 -9.82 -22.50 14.83
N ARG A 9 -8.89 -23.04 15.59
CA ARG A 9 -9.14 -24.12 16.57
C ARG A 9 -8.95 -23.64 18.00
N HIS A 10 -7.91 -22.85 18.26
CA HIS A 10 -7.71 -22.25 19.57
C HIS A 10 -6.88 -20.98 19.49
N LEU A 11 -7.02 -20.14 20.52
CA LEU A 11 -6.10 -19.06 20.84
C LEU A 11 -5.68 -19.22 22.30
N ALA A 12 -4.38 -19.28 22.57
CA ALA A 12 -3.85 -19.46 23.91
C ALA A 12 -2.71 -18.50 24.22
N PHE A 13 -2.60 -18.13 25.49
CA PHE A 13 -1.55 -17.31 26.05
C PHE A 13 -0.83 -18.11 27.13
N THR A 14 0.50 -18.12 27.06
CA THR A 14 1.35 -18.75 28.08
C THR A 14 2.43 -17.79 28.54
N GLY A 15 2.94 -18.03 29.74
CA GLY A 15 4.11 -17.36 30.26
C GLY A 15 4.70 -18.09 31.46
N PRO A 16 5.93 -17.74 31.86
CA PRO A 16 6.70 -18.54 32.83
C PRO A 16 6.05 -18.64 34.21
N ASN A 17 5.26 -17.63 34.60
CA ASN A 17 4.68 -17.50 35.94
C ASN A 17 3.16 -17.28 35.91
N ARG A 18 2.48 -17.69 34.83
CA ARG A 18 1.02 -17.58 34.68
C ARG A 18 0.46 -18.93 34.21
N PRO A 19 -0.69 -19.35 34.75
CA PRO A 19 -1.42 -20.48 34.16
C PRO A 19 -1.80 -20.14 32.72
N GLU A 20 -1.91 -21.15 31.86
CA GLU A 20 -2.41 -20.96 30.50
C GLU A 20 -3.80 -20.29 30.53
N ALA A 21 -3.97 -19.26 29.69
CA ALA A 21 -5.29 -18.72 29.36
C ALA A 21 -5.59 -19.04 27.91
N SER A 22 -6.69 -19.74 27.65
CA SER A 22 -7.03 -20.15 26.29
C SER A 22 -8.54 -20.09 26.01
N ILE A 23 -8.85 -19.99 24.73
CA ILE A 23 -10.19 -20.13 24.18
C ILE A 23 -10.14 -21.14 23.03
N GLU A 24 -11.18 -21.97 22.96
CA GLU A 24 -11.36 -23.00 21.94
C GLU A 24 -12.43 -22.56 20.94
N PHE A 25 -12.26 -22.96 19.69
CA PHE A 25 -13.19 -22.72 18.60
C PHE A 25 -13.63 -24.07 18.01
N GLY A 26 -14.94 -24.30 18.03
CA GLY A 26 -15.56 -25.44 17.35
C GLY A 26 -15.82 -25.17 15.88
N ASP A 27 -16.34 -26.17 15.17
CA ASP A 27 -16.82 -25.97 13.81
C ASP A 27 -18.06 -25.07 13.77
N GLY A 28 -18.19 -24.27 12.69
CA GLY A 28 -19.34 -23.41 12.47
C GLY A 28 -19.33 -22.13 13.30
N LEU A 29 -20.51 -21.72 13.79
CA LEU A 29 -20.69 -20.45 14.48
C LEU A 29 -20.23 -20.54 15.94
N ASN A 30 -19.22 -19.74 16.28
CA ASN A 30 -18.75 -19.56 17.64
C ASN A 30 -19.18 -18.18 18.15
N VAL A 31 -19.76 -18.11 19.35
CA VAL A 31 -20.21 -16.84 19.96
C VAL A 31 -19.46 -16.61 21.27
N ILE A 32 -18.63 -15.56 21.30
CA ILE A 32 -17.94 -15.11 22.51
C ILE A 32 -18.76 -13.99 23.15
N TYR A 33 -19.26 -14.21 24.36
CA TYR A 33 -20.09 -13.25 25.09
C TYR A 33 -19.52 -12.97 26.48
N GLY A 34 -19.84 -11.79 27.01
CA GLY A 34 -19.35 -11.30 28.30
C GLY A 34 -19.63 -9.82 28.46
N ALA A 35 -19.49 -9.30 29.69
CA ALA A 35 -19.69 -7.88 29.99
C ALA A 35 -18.80 -6.97 29.13
N SER A 36 -19.15 -5.69 28.99
CA SER A 36 -18.29 -4.75 28.26
C SER A 36 -16.88 -4.73 28.86
N GLU A 37 -15.87 -4.45 28.03
CA GLU A 37 -14.46 -4.31 28.45
C GLU A 37 -13.79 -5.57 29.03
N THR A 38 -14.42 -6.75 28.93
CA THR A 38 -13.84 -8.02 29.41
C THR A 38 -12.84 -8.67 28.44
N GLY A 39 -12.20 -7.90 27.56
CA GLY A 39 -11.19 -8.43 26.62
C GLY A 39 -11.72 -9.09 25.33
N LYS A 40 -13.01 -8.96 25.00
CA LYS A 40 -13.54 -9.47 23.71
C LYS A 40 -12.83 -8.87 22.50
N SER A 41 -12.67 -7.55 22.47
CA SER A 41 -11.93 -6.87 21.40
C SER A 41 -10.46 -7.28 21.39
N PHE A 42 -9.87 -7.58 22.55
CA PHE A 42 -8.50 -8.05 22.66
C PHE A 42 -8.30 -9.44 22.03
N ILE A 43 -9.28 -10.34 22.11
CA ILE A 43 -9.23 -11.63 21.39
C ILE A 43 -9.14 -11.38 19.88
N LEU A 44 -9.96 -10.48 19.33
CA LEU A 44 -9.93 -10.14 17.91
C LEU A 44 -8.60 -9.51 17.49
N GLU A 45 -8.08 -8.56 18.28
CA GLU A 45 -6.75 -7.96 18.08
C GLU A 45 -5.63 -9.01 18.11
N SER A 46 -5.75 -10.01 18.98
CA SER A 46 -4.78 -11.09 19.11
C SER A 46 -4.80 -12.04 17.91
N ILE A 47 -5.98 -12.31 17.35
CA ILE A 47 -6.11 -13.06 16.10
C ILE A 47 -5.47 -12.26 14.96
N ASP A 48 -5.79 -10.96 14.82
CA ASP A 48 -5.16 -10.10 13.80
C ASP A 48 -3.62 -10.10 13.92
N PHE A 49 -3.11 -9.97 15.15
CA PHE A 49 -1.68 -10.03 15.45
C PHE A 49 -1.03 -11.34 15.00
N MET A 50 -1.68 -12.48 15.26
CA MET A 50 -1.19 -13.80 14.87
C MET A 50 -1.29 -14.05 13.35
N LEU A 51 -2.18 -13.33 12.65
CA LEU A 51 -2.29 -13.32 11.19
C LEU A 51 -1.36 -12.28 10.52
N GLY A 52 -0.26 -11.93 11.18
CA GLY A 52 0.77 -11.03 10.67
C GLY A 52 0.52 -9.54 10.94
N GLY A 53 -0.44 -9.20 11.79
CA GLY A 53 -0.75 -7.83 12.18
C GLY A 53 0.23 -7.28 13.23
N GLY A 54 0.41 -5.96 13.19
CA GLY A 54 1.18 -5.20 14.17
C GLY A 54 2.66 -5.57 14.33
N GLU A 55 3.41 -4.68 14.96
CA GLU A 55 4.76 -5.02 15.43
C GLU A 55 4.70 -5.75 16.77
N ASN A 56 3.78 -5.36 17.66
CA ASN A 56 3.53 -5.95 18.97
C ASN A 56 2.03 -6.01 19.28
N LEU A 57 1.65 -6.90 20.21
CA LEU A 57 0.30 -6.97 20.74
C LEU A 57 0.11 -5.91 21.84
N ARG A 58 -1.07 -5.28 21.90
CA ARG A 58 -1.37 -4.22 22.87
C ARG A 58 -1.13 -4.67 24.31
N ASP A 59 -0.64 -3.74 25.14
CA ASP A 59 -0.51 -3.95 26.57
C ASP A 59 -1.85 -3.76 27.28
N ILE A 60 -2.25 -4.76 28.07
CA ILE A 60 -3.38 -4.69 29.00
C ILE A 60 -2.95 -5.29 30.34
N PRO A 61 -3.53 -4.85 31.48
CA PRO A 61 -3.17 -5.39 32.80
C PRO A 61 -3.25 -6.91 32.89
N GLU A 62 -4.26 -7.51 32.25
CA GLU A 62 -4.53 -8.95 32.24
C GLU A 62 -3.46 -9.74 31.48
N ARG A 63 -2.73 -9.09 30.55
CA ARG A 63 -1.66 -9.70 29.75
C ARG A 63 -0.35 -9.83 30.55
N VAL A 64 -0.20 -9.09 31.65
CA VAL A 64 1.05 -9.06 32.43
C VAL A 64 1.39 -10.47 32.95
N GLY A 65 2.54 -10.97 32.51
CA GLY A 65 3.04 -12.30 32.82
C GLY A 65 2.87 -13.33 31.71
N TYR A 66 2.15 -13.01 30.63
CA TYR A 66 2.13 -13.77 29.39
C TYR A 66 3.14 -13.21 28.38
N ASP A 67 3.95 -14.08 27.80
CA ASP A 67 5.00 -13.71 26.84
C ASP A 67 4.87 -14.40 25.47
N ARG A 68 3.99 -15.41 25.36
CA ARG A 68 3.74 -16.20 24.15
C ARG A 68 2.26 -16.25 23.81
N VAL A 69 1.98 -16.24 22.51
CA VAL A 69 0.64 -16.43 21.93
C VAL A 69 0.69 -17.63 21.00
N TRP A 70 -0.32 -18.50 21.09
CA TRP A 70 -0.47 -19.71 20.29
C TRP A 70 -1.79 -19.64 19.54
N LEU A 71 -1.75 -19.75 18.21
CA LEU A 71 -2.92 -19.81 17.35
C LEU A 71 -2.97 -21.17 16.66
N GLY A 72 -3.93 -21.99 17.05
CA GLY A 72 -4.25 -23.24 16.37
C GLY A 72 -5.14 -23.01 15.16
N LEU A 73 -4.78 -23.62 14.05
CA LEU A 73 -5.50 -23.53 12.79
C LEU A 73 -5.55 -24.88 12.09
N GLU A 74 -6.60 -25.10 11.32
CA GLU A 74 -6.76 -26.26 10.46
C GLU A 74 -6.86 -25.80 9.01
N SER A 75 -6.07 -26.42 8.15
CA SER A 75 -6.03 -26.13 6.72
C SER A 75 -7.25 -26.71 5.99
N PRO A 76 -7.52 -26.30 4.73
CA PRO A 76 -8.64 -26.83 3.96
C PRO A 76 -8.61 -28.35 3.74
N ASP A 77 -7.42 -28.97 3.78
CA ASP A 77 -7.23 -30.43 3.70
C ASP A 77 -7.32 -31.13 5.07
N GLY A 78 -7.73 -30.42 6.13
CA GLY A 78 -7.96 -30.96 7.47
C GLY A 78 -6.69 -31.14 8.30
N LYS A 79 -5.54 -30.60 7.87
CA LYS A 79 -4.29 -30.72 8.63
C LYS A 79 -4.21 -29.66 9.73
N PRO A 80 -3.92 -30.05 10.97
CA PRO A 80 -3.76 -29.11 12.07
C PRO A 80 -2.36 -28.49 12.07
N TYR A 81 -2.30 -27.21 12.37
CA TYR A 81 -1.09 -26.43 12.56
C TYR A 81 -1.22 -25.51 13.77
N THR A 82 -0.10 -25.17 14.38
CA THR A 82 -0.03 -24.16 15.43
C THR A 82 1.05 -23.15 15.12
N LEU A 83 0.67 -21.88 15.12
CA LEU A 83 1.60 -20.75 15.10
C LEU A 83 1.84 -20.29 16.53
N GLU A 84 3.11 -20.17 16.92
CA GLU A 84 3.54 -19.51 18.15
C GLU A 84 4.27 -18.21 17.80
N ARG A 85 4.00 -17.15 18.56
CA ARG A 85 4.69 -15.87 18.45
C ARG A 85 4.87 -15.26 19.84
N ALA A 86 6.00 -14.59 20.07
CA ALA A 86 6.16 -13.77 21.26
C ALA A 86 5.18 -12.57 21.21
N VAL A 87 4.65 -12.15 22.36
CA VAL A 87 3.72 -11.00 22.46
C VAL A 87 4.35 -9.68 21.99
N VAL A 88 5.67 -9.57 22.08
CA VAL A 88 6.47 -8.43 21.59
C VAL A 88 6.70 -8.47 20.07
N GLY A 89 6.21 -9.51 19.39
CA GLY A 89 6.34 -9.70 17.95
C GLY A 89 7.56 -10.50 17.53
N GLY A 90 8.09 -10.17 16.35
CA GLY A 90 9.20 -10.89 15.73
C GLY A 90 8.79 -12.08 14.87
N LYS A 91 9.60 -13.15 14.92
CA LYS A 91 9.41 -14.38 14.13
C LYS A 91 8.36 -15.28 14.78
N TYR A 92 7.85 -16.21 13.96
CA TYR A 92 6.92 -17.24 14.36
C TYR A 92 7.63 -18.59 14.43
N SER A 93 7.16 -19.43 15.34
CA SER A 93 7.45 -20.86 15.37
C SER A 93 6.21 -21.60 14.86
N LEU A 94 6.35 -22.37 13.79
CA LEU A 94 5.29 -23.21 13.24
C LEU A 94 5.50 -24.66 13.70
N PHE A 95 4.41 -25.27 14.18
CA PHE A 95 4.34 -26.68 14.53
C PHE A 95 3.18 -27.35 13.78
N GLU A 96 3.37 -28.62 13.40
CA GLU A 96 2.26 -29.47 12.96
C GLU A 96 1.52 -30.03 14.18
N GLY A 97 0.18 -30.04 14.14
CA GLY A 97 -0.67 -30.37 15.28
C GLY A 97 -1.22 -29.15 16.03
N LEU A 98 -2.15 -29.40 16.94
CA LEU A 98 -2.74 -28.39 17.83
C LEU A 98 -2.00 -28.39 19.17
N HIS A 99 -1.21 -27.34 19.41
CA HIS A 99 -0.34 -27.22 20.58
C HIS A 99 -0.57 -25.90 21.30
N LYS A 100 -0.35 -25.91 22.62
CA LYS A 100 -0.34 -24.70 23.47
C LYS A 100 0.95 -24.57 24.29
N ALA A 101 1.89 -25.47 24.03
CA ALA A 101 3.23 -25.49 24.57
C ALA A 101 4.15 -26.13 23.53
N VAL A 102 5.46 -25.98 23.66
CA VAL A 102 6.41 -26.59 22.73
C VAL A 102 6.30 -28.12 22.84
N PRO A 103 5.95 -28.83 21.76
CA PRO A 103 5.86 -30.29 21.79
C PRO A 103 7.24 -30.93 22.01
N ALA A 104 7.28 -31.98 22.84
CA ALA A 104 8.52 -32.66 23.18
C ALA A 104 9.17 -33.31 21.95
N GLY A 105 10.46 -33.05 21.74
CA GLY A 105 11.23 -33.64 20.63
C GLY A 105 10.94 -33.06 19.25
N VAL A 106 10.12 -32.01 19.15
CA VAL A 106 9.77 -31.38 17.87
C VAL A 106 10.46 -30.02 17.75
N SER A 107 11.21 -29.83 16.67
CA SER A 107 11.79 -28.52 16.33
C SER A 107 10.82 -27.72 15.47
N PRO A 108 10.56 -26.44 15.77
CA PRO A 108 9.67 -25.62 14.97
C PRO A 108 10.26 -25.23 13.62
N VAL A 109 9.39 -25.05 12.64
CA VAL A 109 9.74 -24.31 11.42
C VAL A 109 9.66 -22.82 11.71
N VAL A 110 10.78 -22.11 11.56
CA VAL A 110 10.83 -20.67 11.84
C VAL A 110 10.34 -19.86 10.64
N LEU A 111 9.30 -19.04 10.85
CA LEU A 111 8.76 -18.14 9.83
C LEU A 111 9.02 -16.68 10.20
N ASN A 112 9.36 -15.86 9.21
CA ASN A 112 9.46 -14.41 9.40
C ASN A 112 8.06 -13.78 9.50
N GLY A 113 7.91 -12.77 10.37
CA GLY A 113 6.66 -12.02 10.48
C GLY A 113 6.43 -11.03 9.34
N LYS A 114 7.50 -10.47 8.77
CA LYS A 114 7.41 -9.57 7.62
C LYS A 114 7.29 -10.36 6.32
N HIS A 115 6.30 -10.02 5.50
CA HIS A 115 6.13 -10.60 4.18
C HIS A 115 7.32 -10.26 3.28
N ASN A 116 7.83 -11.26 2.57
CA ASN A 116 8.84 -11.12 1.53
C ASN A 116 8.51 -12.12 0.41
N PRO A 117 8.16 -11.67 -0.80
CA PRO A 117 7.74 -12.58 -1.86
C PRO A 117 8.87 -13.43 -2.43
N GLN A 118 10.13 -13.03 -2.23
CA GLN A 118 11.31 -13.83 -2.64
C GLN A 118 11.67 -14.91 -1.61
N ARG A 119 11.05 -14.92 -0.43
CA ARG A 119 11.34 -15.88 0.63
C ARG A 119 10.07 -16.59 1.07
N THR A 120 9.99 -17.89 0.87
CA THR A 120 8.84 -18.71 1.27
C THR A 120 8.71 -18.85 2.80
N ASN A 121 9.77 -18.60 3.57
CA ASN A 121 9.77 -18.73 5.03
C ASN A 121 9.19 -17.50 5.76
N ASN A 122 7.95 -17.12 5.43
CA ASN A 122 7.21 -16.10 6.17
C ASN A 122 5.75 -16.50 6.38
N VAL A 123 5.15 -15.98 7.45
CA VAL A 123 3.78 -16.36 7.88
C VAL A 123 2.75 -16.11 6.78
N SER A 124 2.91 -15.01 6.04
CA SER A 124 2.01 -14.62 4.95
C SER A 124 2.05 -15.63 3.80
N MET A 125 3.24 -16.05 3.34
CA MET A 125 3.37 -17.08 2.30
C MET A 125 2.89 -18.46 2.75
N PHE A 126 3.13 -18.81 4.02
CA PHE A 126 2.61 -20.07 4.58
C PHE A 126 1.08 -20.12 4.55
N LEU A 127 0.40 -19.11 5.10
CA LEU A 127 -1.06 -19.06 5.15
C LEU A 127 -1.69 -18.96 3.74
N LEU A 128 -1.09 -18.19 2.83
CA LEU A 128 -1.51 -18.15 1.42
C LEU A 128 -1.34 -19.51 0.73
N GLY A 129 -0.26 -20.24 1.05
CA GLY A 129 0.00 -21.58 0.53
C GLY A 129 -1.07 -22.60 0.94
N LEU A 130 -1.52 -22.55 2.20
CA LEU A 130 -2.63 -23.40 2.66
C LEU A 130 -3.94 -23.14 1.89
N LEU A 131 -4.14 -21.92 1.40
CA LEU A 131 -5.33 -21.52 0.65
C LEU A 131 -5.18 -21.66 -0.88
N GLY A 132 -4.02 -22.08 -1.38
CA GLY A 132 -3.75 -22.14 -2.82
C GLY A 132 -3.64 -20.76 -3.49
N LEU A 133 -3.34 -19.72 -2.71
CA LEU A 133 -3.20 -18.32 -3.17
C LEU A 133 -1.75 -17.87 -3.27
N SER A 134 -0.79 -18.80 -3.27
CA SER A 134 0.62 -18.52 -3.51
C SER A 134 0.83 -17.85 -4.89
N ASP A 135 1.81 -16.96 -4.95
CA ASP A 135 2.31 -16.30 -6.16
C ASP A 135 1.29 -15.42 -6.91
N LYS A 136 0.10 -15.22 -6.35
CA LYS A 136 -0.90 -14.30 -6.90
C LYS A 136 -0.44 -12.85 -6.83
N ARG A 137 -0.81 -12.07 -7.84
CA ARG A 137 -0.48 -10.64 -7.91
C ARG A 137 -1.74 -9.78 -7.91
N ILE A 138 -1.67 -8.65 -7.22
CA ILE A 138 -2.76 -7.68 -7.13
C ILE A 138 -2.31 -6.32 -7.66
N GLN A 139 -3.22 -5.61 -8.31
CA GLN A 139 -2.96 -4.26 -8.76
C GLN A 139 -2.73 -3.32 -7.57
N LYS A 140 -1.60 -2.61 -7.59
CA LYS A 140 -1.20 -1.67 -6.55
C LYS A 140 -1.82 -0.28 -6.77
N ASN A 141 -1.94 0.15 -8.01
CA ASN A 141 -2.41 1.50 -8.35
C ASN A 141 -3.08 1.55 -9.73
N ALA A 142 -3.74 2.68 -10.00
CA ALA A 142 -4.38 2.96 -11.28
C ALA A 142 -3.42 2.94 -12.50
N ARG A 143 -2.10 3.02 -12.28
CA ARG A 143 -1.09 2.91 -13.35
C ARG A 143 -0.88 1.48 -13.84
N GLY A 144 -1.46 0.48 -13.16
CA GLY A 144 -1.29 -0.93 -13.53
C GLY A 144 -0.02 -1.56 -12.94
N GLU A 145 0.67 -0.88 -12.03
CA GLU A 145 1.73 -1.53 -11.24
C GLU A 145 1.11 -2.63 -10.37
N THR A 146 1.82 -3.75 -10.20
CA THR A 146 1.34 -4.89 -9.42
C THR A 146 2.27 -5.19 -8.25
N ASN A 147 1.69 -5.64 -7.15
CA ASN A 147 2.39 -6.19 -5.99
C ASN A 147 2.09 -7.68 -5.83
N SER A 148 3.00 -8.41 -5.17
CA SER A 148 2.68 -9.75 -4.69
C SER A 148 1.55 -9.68 -3.67
N LEU A 149 0.61 -10.62 -3.74
CA LEU A 149 -0.40 -10.80 -2.71
C LEU A 149 0.28 -11.15 -1.38
N SER A 150 -0.11 -10.46 -0.33
CA SER A 150 0.24 -10.79 1.05
C SER A 150 -1.03 -11.20 1.79
N PHE A 151 -0.92 -12.13 2.75
CA PHE A 151 -2.04 -12.50 3.61
C PHE A 151 -2.67 -11.29 4.30
N ARG A 152 -1.90 -10.23 4.62
CA ARG A 152 -2.42 -8.98 5.17
C ARG A 152 -3.45 -8.29 4.28
N ASN A 153 -3.39 -8.50 2.97
CA ASN A 153 -4.40 -7.97 2.04
C ASN A 153 -5.75 -8.67 2.16
N LEU A 154 -5.81 -9.85 2.80
CA LEU A 154 -7.04 -10.63 3.02
C LEU A 154 -7.63 -10.39 4.41
N VAL A 155 -6.79 -10.05 5.41
CA VAL A 155 -7.19 -10.07 6.83
C VAL A 155 -8.35 -9.14 7.13
N HIS A 156 -8.44 -7.96 6.50
CA HIS A 156 -9.55 -7.02 6.76
C HIS A 156 -10.91 -7.52 6.28
N LEU A 157 -10.95 -8.52 5.39
CA LEU A 157 -12.17 -9.19 4.96
C LEU A 157 -12.59 -10.33 5.90
N CYS A 158 -11.65 -10.86 6.70
CA CYS A 158 -11.86 -11.99 7.60
C CYS A 158 -12.01 -11.57 9.07
N VAL A 159 -11.31 -10.51 9.47
CA VAL A 159 -11.26 -9.97 10.83
C VAL A 159 -11.81 -8.55 10.78
N VAL A 160 -13.10 -8.40 11.09
CA VAL A 160 -13.81 -7.12 11.00
C VAL A 160 -14.08 -6.59 12.41
N PRO A 161 -13.36 -5.53 12.86
CA PRO A 161 -13.61 -4.91 14.16
C PRO A 161 -14.92 -4.12 14.19
N GLU A 162 -15.43 -3.82 15.38
CA GLU A 162 -16.71 -3.12 15.57
C GLU A 162 -16.81 -1.80 14.80
N GLY A 163 -15.73 -1.00 14.81
CA GLY A 163 -15.68 0.27 14.09
C GLY A 163 -15.86 0.12 12.57
N ASP A 164 -15.35 -0.98 11.99
CA ASP A 164 -15.53 -1.30 10.58
C ASP A 164 -16.92 -1.81 10.26
N ILE A 165 -17.61 -2.44 11.21
CA ILE A 165 -19.02 -2.87 11.03
C ILE A 165 -19.94 -1.65 11.02
N GLN A 166 -19.65 -0.65 11.84
CA GLN A 166 -20.50 0.54 12.00
C GLN A 166 -20.26 1.62 10.93
N LYS A 167 -19.19 1.50 10.12
CA LYS A 167 -18.87 2.49 9.10
C LYS A 167 -19.93 2.53 8.00
N ARG A 168 -20.11 3.71 7.39
CA ARG A 168 -21.05 3.92 6.27
C ARG A 168 -20.48 3.46 4.91
N GLY A 169 -19.16 3.32 4.82
CA GLY A 169 -18.46 2.91 3.60
C GLY A 169 -18.59 1.42 3.32
N SER A 170 -18.09 0.99 2.16
CA SER A 170 -18.05 -0.43 1.79
C SER A 170 -17.22 -1.24 2.80
N PRO A 171 -17.67 -2.42 3.27
CA PRO A 171 -16.86 -3.30 4.11
C PRO A 171 -15.58 -3.81 3.41
N ILE A 172 -15.58 -3.82 2.07
CA ILE A 172 -14.42 -4.21 1.26
C ILE A 172 -13.31 -3.16 1.35
N GLU A 173 -13.69 -1.90 1.54
CA GLU A 173 -12.76 -0.77 1.57
C GLU A 173 -12.45 -0.37 3.02
N THR A 174 -11.18 -0.22 3.37
CA THR A 174 -10.80 0.28 4.70
C THR A 174 -11.01 1.79 4.83
N GLY A 175 -11.18 2.49 3.70
CA GLY A 175 -11.45 3.92 3.64
C GLY A 175 -10.22 4.78 3.30
N ASP A 176 -9.03 4.18 3.19
CA ASP A 176 -7.83 4.85 2.67
C ASP A 176 -7.83 4.85 1.13
N TYR A 177 -7.65 6.02 0.54
CA TYR A 177 -7.58 6.20 -0.91
C TYR A 177 -6.43 5.40 -1.54
N LEU A 178 -5.30 5.26 -0.84
CA LEU A 178 -4.13 4.54 -1.34
C LEU A 178 -4.35 3.03 -1.37
N THR A 179 -5.16 2.48 -0.47
CA THR A 179 -5.40 1.03 -0.36
C THR A 179 -6.63 0.57 -1.13
N LYS A 180 -7.51 1.49 -1.56
CA LYS A 180 -8.71 1.17 -2.33
C LYS A 180 -8.45 0.31 -3.58
N THR A 181 -7.40 0.62 -4.35
CA THR A 181 -7.05 -0.15 -5.55
C THR A 181 -6.65 -1.59 -5.21
N PRO A 182 -5.67 -1.83 -4.32
CA PRO A 182 -5.31 -3.20 -3.94
C PRO A 182 -6.43 -3.94 -3.23
N GLU A 183 -7.26 -3.28 -2.41
CA GLU A 183 -8.42 -3.92 -1.77
C GLU A 183 -9.45 -4.42 -2.79
N MET A 184 -9.75 -3.62 -3.81
CA MET A 184 -10.67 -4.04 -4.88
C MET A 184 -10.07 -5.15 -5.75
N ALA A 185 -8.76 -5.09 -6.03
CA ALA A 185 -8.04 -6.14 -6.74
C ALA A 185 -8.10 -7.49 -5.99
N VAL A 186 -7.92 -7.47 -4.66
CA VAL A 186 -8.05 -8.66 -3.82
C VAL A 186 -9.48 -9.19 -3.87
N PHE A 187 -10.48 -8.32 -3.74
CA PHE A 187 -11.87 -8.73 -3.82
C PHE A 187 -12.21 -9.37 -5.18
N LYS A 188 -11.75 -8.76 -6.29
CA LYS A 188 -11.86 -9.33 -7.63
C LYS A 188 -11.19 -10.71 -7.71
N LEU A 189 -9.98 -10.86 -7.18
CA LEU A 189 -9.27 -12.15 -7.15
C LEU A 189 -10.06 -13.21 -6.41
N LEU A 190 -10.61 -12.89 -5.23
CA LEU A 190 -11.41 -13.84 -4.46
C LEU A 190 -12.74 -14.20 -5.14
N ALA A 191 -13.39 -13.23 -5.79
CA ALA A 191 -14.67 -13.44 -6.45
C ALA A 191 -14.55 -14.18 -7.80
N THR A 192 -13.47 -13.97 -8.53
CA THR A 192 -13.30 -14.48 -9.91
C THR A 192 -12.26 -15.57 -10.05
N GLY A 193 -11.35 -15.72 -9.07
CA GLY A 193 -10.17 -16.59 -9.16
C GLY A 193 -9.06 -16.05 -10.08
N VAL A 194 -9.27 -14.90 -10.74
CA VAL A 194 -8.34 -14.29 -11.68
C VAL A 194 -7.58 -13.16 -11.00
N ASP A 195 -6.26 -13.22 -11.05
CA ASP A 195 -5.38 -12.21 -10.49
C ASP A 195 -5.00 -11.13 -11.52
N ASP A 196 -4.24 -10.13 -11.08
CA ASP A 196 -3.85 -9.01 -11.95
C ASP A 196 -2.48 -9.21 -12.60
N SER A 197 -1.98 -10.46 -12.68
CA SER A 197 -0.69 -10.77 -13.28
C SER A 197 -0.57 -10.32 -14.74
N ALA A 198 -1.68 -10.27 -15.48
CA ALA A 198 -1.75 -9.83 -16.88
C ALA A 198 -1.85 -8.31 -17.06
N VAL A 199 -2.00 -7.53 -15.97
CA VAL A 199 -2.09 -6.08 -16.04
C VAL A 199 -0.70 -5.51 -16.37
N GLN A 200 -0.59 -4.84 -17.51
CA GLN A 200 0.63 -4.13 -17.89
C GLN A 200 0.59 -2.70 -17.36
N PRO A 201 1.66 -2.23 -16.70
CA PRO A 201 1.74 -0.84 -16.28
C PRO A 201 1.77 0.09 -17.50
N VAL A 202 0.99 1.16 -17.44
CA VAL A 202 1.02 2.22 -18.45
C VAL A 202 2.26 3.07 -18.18
N ASP A 203 3.22 3.01 -19.09
CA ASP A 203 4.54 3.64 -18.94
C ASP A 203 4.44 5.17 -19.15
N GLU A 204 4.21 5.93 -18.07
CA GLU A 204 4.12 7.40 -18.10
C GLU A 204 5.38 8.05 -18.70
N ASP A 205 6.57 7.44 -18.61
CA ASP A 205 7.80 8.04 -19.15
C ASP A 205 7.78 8.13 -20.68
N ARG A 206 7.25 7.11 -21.37
CA ARG A 206 7.03 7.19 -22.82
C ARG A 206 6.00 8.26 -23.17
N THR A 207 4.91 8.35 -22.41
CA THR A 207 3.83 9.32 -22.64
C THR A 207 4.25 10.76 -22.27
N ARG A 208 5.10 10.94 -21.26
CA ARG A 208 5.69 12.22 -20.84
C ARG A 208 6.76 12.67 -21.83
N VAL A 209 7.63 11.78 -22.29
CA VAL A 209 8.62 12.10 -23.33
C VAL A 209 7.92 12.44 -24.64
N ALA A 210 6.93 11.64 -25.06
CA ALA A 210 6.13 11.92 -26.25
C ALA A 210 5.35 13.24 -26.14
N SER A 211 4.72 13.53 -24.99
CA SER A 211 4.01 14.80 -24.80
C SER A 211 4.93 16.00 -24.64
N ARG A 212 6.15 15.85 -24.10
CA ARG A 212 7.17 16.90 -24.07
C ARG A 212 7.71 17.18 -25.46
N ALA A 213 7.99 16.16 -26.24
CA ALA A 213 8.41 16.30 -27.64
C ALA A 213 7.32 17.02 -28.47
N ALA A 214 6.06 16.58 -28.36
CA ALA A 214 4.93 17.24 -29.03
C ALA A 214 4.74 18.70 -28.57
N LYS A 215 4.92 19.00 -27.28
CA LYS A 215 4.86 20.38 -26.77
C LYS A 215 6.03 21.24 -27.26
N ALA A 216 7.23 20.67 -27.37
CA ALA A 216 8.40 21.37 -27.91
C ALA A 216 8.20 21.71 -29.39
N GLU A 217 7.67 20.76 -30.17
CA GLU A 217 7.37 20.96 -31.60
C GLU A 217 6.33 22.06 -31.82
N ILE A 218 5.27 22.12 -31.00
CA ILE A 218 4.28 23.22 -31.04
C ILE A 218 4.92 24.56 -30.68
N ILE A 219 5.83 24.59 -29.70
CA ILE A 219 6.54 25.82 -29.33
C ILE A 219 7.45 26.28 -30.47
N ASP A 220 8.15 25.36 -31.13
CA ASP A 220 9.00 25.69 -32.28
C ASP A 220 8.17 26.23 -33.45
N GLU A 221 7.00 25.63 -33.74
CA GLU A 221 6.07 26.13 -34.75
C GLU A 221 5.54 27.53 -34.41
N LEU A 222 5.22 27.78 -33.14
CA LEU A 222 4.83 29.11 -32.67
C LEU A 222 5.97 30.12 -32.82
N ILE A 223 7.21 29.74 -32.47
CA ILE A 223 8.39 30.61 -32.63
C ILE A 223 8.59 30.97 -34.11
N VAL A 224 8.50 30.01 -35.03
CA VAL A 224 8.61 30.26 -36.47
C VAL A 224 7.51 31.21 -36.93
N ARG A 225 6.25 30.95 -36.58
CA ARG A 225 5.12 31.83 -36.93
C ARG A 225 5.30 33.25 -36.38
N TYR A 226 5.80 33.40 -35.16
CA TYR A 226 6.07 34.72 -34.57
C TYR A 226 7.26 35.41 -35.22
N LYS A 227 8.31 34.68 -35.60
CA LYS A 227 9.43 35.22 -36.38
C LYS A 227 8.95 35.71 -37.74
N ASP A 228 8.23 34.89 -38.50
CA ASP A 228 7.67 35.28 -39.80
C ASP A 228 6.76 36.50 -39.69
N LYS A 229 5.97 36.57 -38.60
CA LYS A 229 5.15 37.75 -38.33
C LYS A 229 6.01 38.99 -38.03
N LEU A 230 7.13 38.84 -37.31
CA LEU A 230 8.07 39.93 -37.05
C LEU A 230 8.75 40.41 -38.34
N THR A 231 9.23 39.50 -39.20
CA THR A 231 9.80 39.82 -40.52
C THR A 231 8.76 40.36 -41.50
N SER A 232 7.48 40.06 -41.30
CA SER A 232 6.41 40.68 -42.12
C SER A 232 6.04 42.10 -41.65
N ILE A 233 6.35 42.44 -40.40
CA ILE A 233 6.09 43.77 -39.82
C ILE A 233 7.29 44.69 -40.04
N VAL A 234 8.50 44.15 -39.94
CA VAL A 234 9.74 44.82 -40.30
C VAL A 234 10.03 44.41 -41.74
N GLY A 235 9.59 45.21 -42.72
CA GLY A 235 9.89 44.92 -44.12
C GLY A 235 11.40 44.73 -44.32
N ASP A 236 11.80 43.87 -45.26
CA ASP A 236 13.19 43.53 -45.61
C ASP A 236 14.07 44.72 -46.08
N GLU A 237 13.64 45.97 -45.87
CA GLU A 237 14.32 47.20 -46.31
C GLU A 237 14.33 48.35 -45.29
N ASP A 238 14.15 48.08 -43.99
CA ASP A 238 14.56 49.06 -42.96
C ASP A 238 15.87 48.56 -42.33
N ASP A 239 16.99 48.86 -42.99
CA ASP A 239 18.32 48.65 -42.43
C ASP A 239 18.38 49.45 -41.11
N VAL A 240 18.62 48.78 -39.98
CA VAL A 240 18.64 49.43 -38.65
C VAL A 240 19.59 50.64 -38.65
N GLY A 241 20.65 50.59 -39.47
CA GLY A 241 21.57 51.70 -39.70
C GLY A 241 20.93 52.92 -40.38
N GLU A 242 19.99 52.76 -41.33
CA GLU A 242 19.30 53.89 -41.95
C GLU A 242 18.34 54.59 -40.96
N LEU A 243 17.67 53.84 -40.09
CA LEU A 243 16.82 54.39 -39.05
C LEU A 243 17.63 55.13 -37.97
N GLU A 244 18.81 54.61 -37.61
CA GLU A 244 19.74 55.28 -36.69
C GLU A 244 20.34 56.57 -37.30
N ASP A 245 20.67 56.56 -38.60
CA ASP A 245 21.14 57.74 -39.32
C ASP A 245 20.06 58.82 -39.46
N GLN A 246 18.80 58.42 -39.69
CA GLN A 246 17.67 59.36 -39.71
C GLN A 246 17.41 59.97 -38.33
N LEU A 247 17.52 59.18 -37.26
CA LEU A 247 17.38 59.65 -35.89
C LEU A 247 18.50 60.64 -35.52
N SER A 248 19.75 60.32 -35.89
CA SER A 248 20.91 61.21 -35.74
C SER A 248 20.70 62.57 -36.42
N LYS A 249 20.23 62.58 -37.67
CA LYS A 249 19.96 63.82 -38.42
C LYS A 249 18.85 64.66 -37.77
N LEU A 250 17.83 64.02 -37.22
CA LEU A 250 16.75 64.71 -36.50
C LEU A 250 17.22 65.29 -35.15
N GLU A 251 18.10 64.59 -34.43
CA GLU A 251 18.67 65.06 -33.17
C GLU A 251 19.64 66.24 -33.36
N ASP A 252 20.45 66.22 -34.43
CA ASP A 252 21.35 67.35 -34.75
C ASP A 252 20.59 68.58 -35.25
N MET A 253 19.45 68.43 -35.93
CA MET A 253 18.59 69.57 -36.30
C MET A 253 17.88 70.23 -35.11
N ASN A 254 17.78 69.55 -33.96
CA ASN A 254 16.99 70.01 -32.81
C ASN A 254 17.85 70.42 -31.59
N ARG A 255 19.15 70.67 -31.78
CA ARG A 255 20.02 71.26 -30.74
C ARG A 255 19.94 72.79 -30.73
N PRO A 256 19.31 73.42 -29.71
CA PRO A 256 19.30 74.87 -29.59
C PRO A 256 20.68 75.39 -29.17
N GLY A 257 21.25 76.27 -30.00
CA GLY A 257 22.43 77.05 -29.64
C GLY A 257 22.14 77.97 -28.46
N PHE A 258 22.87 77.77 -27.37
CA PHE A 258 22.91 78.65 -26.19
C PHE A 258 23.24 80.09 -26.60
N ALA A 259 22.27 80.99 -26.53
CA ALA A 259 22.53 82.43 -26.43
C ALA A 259 22.77 82.77 -24.95
N GLY A 260 24.04 82.82 -24.55
CA GLY A 260 24.46 83.50 -23.33
C GLY A 260 24.76 84.97 -23.62
N GLY A 261 24.30 85.88 -22.76
CA GLY A 261 24.82 87.26 -22.73
C GLY A 261 23.84 88.37 -22.34
N SER A 262 23.60 88.52 -21.03
CA SER A 262 23.44 89.75 -20.23
C SER A 262 23.06 91.11 -20.85
N ASN A 263 21.98 91.69 -20.29
CA ASN A 263 21.67 93.11 -19.97
C ASN A 263 22.10 94.26 -20.90
N PHE A 264 21.12 94.89 -21.56
CA PHE A 264 20.55 96.22 -21.22
C PHE A 264 19.11 96.31 -21.73
#